data_AF-A0A6L3JQG2-F1
#
_entry.id   AF-A0A6L3JQG2-F1
#
_cell.length_a   1.000
_cell.length_b   1.000
_cell.length_c   1.000
_cell.angle_alpha   90.00
_cell.angle_beta   90.00
_cell.angle_gamma   90.00
#
_symmetry.space_group_name_H-M   'P 1'
#
loop_
_entity.id
_entity.type
_entity.pdbx_description
1 polymer ?
#
loop_
_entity_poly.entity_id
_entity_poly.type
_entity_poly.pdbx_seq_one_letter_code
_entity_poly.pdbx_strand_id
1 'polypeptide(L)'
;MVLNYIWIAFFLIAFVVALMRLVFLGDTQVFPEIINSTFSSSKTAFEISLGLTGVLSLWLGIMRIGEQGGVIALFSRLLGPLFSKLFPDIPKGHPVTGSIFMNLAANMLGLDNAATPLGLKAMEGLQELNPKKDTASNPMIMFLVLNTSGLTLIPISIMVYRAQLGAAQPTDIFVPILLATFFSTLAGIVAVSIYQRINLFNRTILFFLGGMSLLVAGIIYFFNTLSRNQIDIYSTTFANVFLFLIIIGFIVAGIRKKINVYDSFVEGAKEGFNTAVRIIPYLV
;
A
#
# COMPACT_ATOMS: atom_id res chain seq x y z
N MET A 1 -21.93 9.38 1.73
CA MET A 1 -22.43 10.76 1.88
C MET A 1 -21.39 11.80 1.44
N VAL A 2 -20.20 11.87 2.04
CA VAL A 2 -19.17 12.88 1.65
C VAL A 2 -18.75 12.81 0.18
N LEU A 3 -18.43 11.62 -0.34
CA LEU A 3 -18.00 11.44 -1.73
C LEU A 3 -19.05 11.94 -2.75
N ASN A 4 -20.34 11.80 -2.43
CA ASN A 4 -21.45 12.30 -3.26
C ASN A 4 -21.42 13.84 -3.34
N TYR A 5 -21.22 14.51 -2.21
CA TYR A 5 -21.13 15.98 -2.19
C TYR A 5 -19.91 16.48 -2.96
N ILE A 6 -18.77 15.82 -2.84
CA ILE A 6 -17.54 16.17 -3.58
C ILE A 6 -17.77 16.02 -5.08
N TRP A 7 -18.34 14.89 -5.51
CA TRP A 7 -18.60 14.63 -6.93
C TRP A 7 -19.56 15.66 -7.54
N ILE A 8 -20.68 15.95 -6.86
CA ILE A 8 -21.63 17.00 -7.29
C ILE A 8 -20.95 18.37 -7.35
N ALA A 9 -20.14 18.70 -6.33
CA ALA A 9 -19.44 19.98 -6.27
C ALA A 9 -18.49 20.19 -7.45
N PHE A 10 -17.74 19.16 -7.88
CA PHE A 10 -16.85 19.28 -9.04
C PHE A 10 -17.59 19.69 -10.32
N PHE A 11 -18.73 19.05 -10.62
CA PHE A 11 -19.53 19.40 -11.81
C PHE A 11 -20.18 20.78 -11.70
N LEU A 12 -20.77 21.12 -10.56
CA LEU A 12 -21.44 22.41 -10.38
C LEU A 12 -20.46 23.58 -10.41
N ILE A 13 -19.29 23.44 -9.76
CA ILE A 13 -18.24 24.46 -9.78
C ILE A 13 -17.71 24.64 -11.21
N ALA A 14 -17.42 23.54 -11.92
CA ALA A 14 -16.98 23.60 -13.31
C ALA A 14 -18.01 24.30 -14.21
N PHE A 15 -19.30 24.00 -14.04
CA PHE A 15 -20.39 24.63 -14.79
C PHE A 15 -20.49 26.14 -14.51
N VAL A 16 -20.43 26.56 -13.24
CA VAL A 16 -20.45 27.98 -12.87
C VAL A 16 -19.24 28.73 -13.44
N VAL A 17 -18.05 28.14 -13.39
CA VAL A 17 -16.83 28.72 -13.99
C VAL A 17 -16.96 28.81 -15.51
N ALA A 18 -17.49 27.78 -16.18
CA ALA A 18 -17.72 27.79 -17.62
C ALA A 18 -18.72 28.87 -18.04
N LEU A 19 -19.82 29.03 -17.29
CA LEU A 19 -20.78 30.12 -17.51
C LEU A 19 -20.13 31.50 -17.37
N MET A 20 -19.30 31.71 -16.34
CA MET A 20 -18.59 32.97 -16.18
C MET A 20 -17.65 33.25 -17.37
N ARG A 21 -16.90 32.24 -17.84
CA ARG A 21 -16.04 32.36 -19.03
C ARG A 21 -16.84 32.66 -20.30
N LEU A 22 -17.99 32.02 -20.47
CA LEU A 22 -18.84 32.27 -21.63
C LEU A 22 -19.42 33.69 -21.61
N VAL A 23 -20.01 34.12 -20.49
CA VAL A 23 -20.77 35.38 -20.40
C VAL A 23 -19.86 36.61 -20.24
N PHE A 24 -18.84 36.54 -19.38
CA PHE A 24 -17.99 37.70 -19.07
C PHE A 24 -16.71 37.79 -19.90
N LEU A 25 -16.17 36.65 -20.35
CA LEU A 25 -14.94 36.59 -21.15
C LEU A 25 -15.20 36.29 -22.64
N GLY A 26 -16.45 36.00 -23.02
CA GLY A 26 -16.83 35.72 -24.41
C GLY A 26 -16.28 34.40 -24.95
N ASP A 27 -15.86 33.48 -24.08
CA ASP A 27 -15.23 32.22 -24.47
C ASP A 27 -16.27 31.18 -24.89
N THR A 28 -16.54 31.10 -26.19
CA THR A 28 -17.50 30.15 -26.76
C THR A 28 -16.97 28.71 -26.83
N GLN A 29 -15.67 28.50 -26.60
CA GLN A 29 -15.03 27.18 -26.69
C GLN A 29 -15.07 26.42 -25.36
N VAL A 30 -15.29 27.10 -24.24
CA VAL A 30 -15.25 26.50 -22.90
C VAL A 30 -16.17 25.28 -22.73
N PHE A 31 -17.39 25.31 -23.27
CA PHE A 31 -18.32 24.18 -23.18
C PHE A 31 -17.93 23.01 -24.10
N PRO A 32 -17.63 23.24 -25.40
CA PRO A 32 -17.02 22.21 -26.25
C PRO A 32 -15.78 21.56 -25.64
N GLU A 33 -14.88 22.33 -25.05
CA GLU A 33 -13.67 21.82 -24.38
C GLU A 33 -14.02 20.93 -23.19
N ILE A 34 -14.98 21.32 -22.34
CA ILE A 34 -15.42 20.50 -21.19
C ILE A 34 -16.02 19.16 -21.65
N ILE A 35 -16.87 19.19 -22.67
CA ILE A 35 -17.48 17.97 -23.22
C ILE A 35 -16.42 17.06 -23.85
N ASN A 36 -15.53 17.62 -24.68
CA ASN A 36 -14.41 16.88 -25.26
C ASN A 36 -13.47 16.30 -24.20
N SER A 37 -13.21 17.05 -23.13
CA SER A 37 -12.42 16.58 -22.00
C SER A 37 -13.07 15.37 -21.33
N THR A 38 -14.40 15.36 -21.18
CA THR A 38 -15.11 14.22 -20.57
C THR A 38 -14.93 12.95 -21.41
N PHE A 39 -15.04 13.05 -22.75
CA PHE A 39 -14.79 11.91 -23.64
C PHE A 39 -13.31 11.47 -23.64
N SER A 40 -12.38 12.44 -23.69
CA SER A 40 -10.94 12.16 -23.66
C SER A 40 -10.54 11.47 -22.35
N SER A 41 -10.98 11.99 -21.20
CA SER A 41 -10.74 11.39 -19.89
C SER A 41 -11.32 9.99 -19.78
N SER A 42 -12.52 9.74 -20.32
CA SER A 42 -13.11 8.39 -20.37
C SER A 42 -12.25 7.39 -21.14
N LYS A 43 -11.68 7.82 -22.28
CA LYS A 43 -10.76 7.00 -23.08
C LYS A 43 -9.45 6.74 -22.33
N THR A 44 -8.84 7.76 -21.75
CA THR A 44 -7.61 7.64 -20.95
C THR A 44 -7.80 6.68 -19.77
N ALA A 45 -8.92 6.78 -19.05
CA ALA A 45 -9.27 5.87 -17.97
C ALA A 45 -9.31 4.41 -18.44
N PHE A 46 -9.96 4.14 -19.58
CA PHE A 46 -10.02 2.79 -20.15
C PHE A 46 -8.65 2.25 -20.59
N GLU A 47 -7.83 3.08 -21.26
CA GLU A 47 -6.47 2.71 -21.69
C GLU A 47 -5.57 2.37 -20.50
N ILE A 48 -5.66 3.16 -19.42
CA ILE A 48 -4.97 2.89 -18.15
C ILE A 48 -5.42 1.52 -17.59
N SER A 49 -6.72 1.26 -17.49
CA SER A 49 -7.24 -0.02 -17.00
C SER A 49 -6.78 -1.23 -17.83
N LEU A 50 -6.71 -1.08 -19.16
CA LEU A 50 -6.21 -2.12 -20.05
C LEU A 50 -4.73 -2.42 -19.76
N GLY A 51 -3.90 -1.39 -19.62
CA GLY A 51 -2.51 -1.55 -19.22
C GLY A 51 -2.37 -2.21 -17.83
N LEU A 52 -3.26 -1.86 -16.89
CA LEU A 52 -3.23 -2.38 -15.51
C LEU A 52 -3.54 -3.86 -15.46
N THR A 53 -4.42 -4.31 -16.35
CA THR A 53 -4.88 -5.70 -16.41
C THR A 53 -3.71 -6.68 -16.52
N GLY A 54 -2.78 -6.49 -17.46
CA GLY A 54 -1.66 -7.42 -17.64
C GLY A 54 -0.70 -7.42 -16.46
N VAL A 55 -0.33 -6.24 -15.97
CA VAL A 55 0.68 -6.11 -14.92
C VAL A 55 0.12 -6.52 -13.55
N LEU A 56 -1.13 -6.15 -13.22
CA LEU A 56 -1.80 -6.63 -12.01
C LEU A 56 -2.00 -8.15 -12.03
N SER A 57 -2.32 -8.74 -13.19
CA SER A 57 -2.44 -10.20 -13.30
C SER A 57 -1.12 -10.90 -12.98
N LEU A 58 0.00 -10.42 -13.53
CA LEU A 58 1.32 -10.98 -13.23
C LEU A 58 1.65 -10.89 -11.75
N TRP A 59 1.54 -9.70 -11.17
CA TRP A 59 1.97 -9.49 -9.79
C TRP A 59 1.02 -10.14 -8.80
N LEU A 60 -0.30 -10.04 -8.96
CA LEU A 60 -1.23 -10.75 -8.08
C LEU A 60 -1.09 -12.27 -8.19
N GLY A 61 -0.74 -12.80 -9.36
CA GLY A 61 -0.39 -14.22 -9.51
C GLY A 61 0.83 -14.61 -8.66
N ILE A 62 1.92 -13.86 -8.73
CA ILE A 62 3.13 -14.10 -7.92
C ILE A 62 2.83 -13.96 -6.43
N MET A 63 2.07 -12.93 -6.07
CA MET A 63 1.62 -12.65 -4.72
C MET A 63 0.77 -13.77 -4.13
N ARG A 64 -0.13 -14.36 -4.92
CA ARG A 64 -0.95 -15.52 -4.52
C ARG A 64 -0.10 -16.74 -4.21
N ILE A 65 1.00 -16.96 -4.95
CA ILE A 65 1.98 -18.01 -4.62
C ILE A 65 2.62 -17.73 -3.25
N GLY A 66 3.02 -16.49 -2.96
CA GLY A 66 3.58 -16.11 -1.66
C GLY A 66 2.59 -16.30 -0.50
N GLU A 67 1.34 -15.91 -0.71
CA GLU A 67 0.23 -16.12 0.23
C GLU A 67 0.04 -17.61 0.56
N GLN A 68 -0.20 -18.44 -0.45
CA GLN A 68 -0.41 -19.88 -0.28
C GLN A 68 0.86 -20.60 0.19
N GLY A 69 2.04 -20.07 -0.16
CA GLY A 69 3.35 -20.48 0.34
C GLY A 69 3.58 -20.16 1.82
N GLY A 70 2.65 -19.46 2.47
CA GLY A 70 2.70 -19.14 3.89
C GLY A 70 3.66 -18.00 4.24
N VAL A 71 4.04 -17.16 3.27
CA VAL A 71 4.95 -16.02 3.49
C VAL A 71 4.31 -15.00 4.45
N ILE A 72 3.00 -14.74 4.32
CA ILE A 72 2.26 -13.86 5.24
C ILE A 72 2.36 -14.37 6.68
N ALA A 73 2.15 -15.68 6.89
CA ALA A 73 2.23 -16.28 8.21
C ALA A 73 3.65 -16.23 8.79
N LEU A 74 4.68 -16.41 7.94
CA LEU A 74 6.08 -16.25 8.35
C LEU A 74 6.37 -14.81 8.78
N PHE A 75 5.98 -13.82 7.98
CA PHE A 75 6.17 -12.40 8.29
C PHE A 75 5.41 -11.99 9.56
N SER A 76 4.15 -12.43 9.69
CA SER A 76 3.34 -12.23 10.89
C SER A 76 4.03 -12.79 12.15
N ARG A 77 4.65 -13.97 12.05
CA ARG A 77 5.40 -14.58 13.17
C ARG A 77 6.69 -13.83 13.50
N LEU A 78 7.38 -13.31 12.48
CA LEU A 78 8.59 -12.50 12.64
C LEU A 78 8.30 -11.16 13.32
N LEU A 79 7.20 -10.51 12.92
CA LEU A 79 6.79 -9.20 13.46
C LEU A 79 5.97 -9.30 14.75
N GLY A 80 5.47 -10.49 15.08
CA GLY A 80 4.63 -10.73 16.26
C GLY A 80 5.20 -10.22 17.58
N PRO A 81 6.50 -10.40 17.89
CA PRO A 81 7.11 -9.85 19.10
C PRO A 81 7.02 -8.32 19.17
N LEU A 82 7.30 -7.61 18.07
CA LEU A 82 7.21 -6.15 18.00
C LEU A 82 5.77 -5.69 18.23
N PHE A 83 4.83 -6.23 17.44
CA PHE A 83 3.45 -5.80 17.52
C PHE A 83 2.80 -6.16 18.87
N SER A 84 3.13 -7.29 19.48
CA SER A 84 2.64 -7.62 20.84
C SER A 84 3.01 -6.55 21.89
N LYS A 85 4.07 -5.78 21.67
CA LYS A 85 4.49 -4.67 22.55
C LYS A 85 3.85 -3.34 22.17
N LEU A 86 3.50 -3.15 20.89
CA LEU A 86 2.77 -1.98 20.40
C LEU A 86 1.27 -2.05 20.70
N PHE A 87 0.74 -3.23 21.00
CA PHE A 87 -0.67 -3.44 21.36
C PHE A 87 -0.81 -4.00 22.80
N PRO A 88 -0.42 -3.25 23.84
CA PRO A 88 -0.40 -3.77 25.23
C PRO A 88 -1.79 -4.09 25.79
N ASP A 89 -2.83 -3.41 25.31
CA ASP A 89 -4.20 -3.52 25.81
C ASP A 89 -4.96 -4.75 25.26
N ILE A 90 -4.36 -5.50 24.32
CA ILE A 90 -4.97 -6.72 23.78
C ILE A 90 -4.62 -7.91 24.69
N PRO A 91 -5.60 -8.71 25.15
CA PRO A 91 -5.32 -9.90 25.97
C PRO A 91 -4.38 -10.87 25.26
N LYS A 92 -3.42 -11.42 26.00
CA LYS A 92 -2.45 -12.39 25.46
C LYS A 92 -3.19 -13.61 24.89
N GLY A 93 -2.88 -13.96 23.64
CA GLY A 93 -3.50 -15.10 22.95
C GLY A 93 -4.86 -14.80 22.33
N HIS A 94 -5.37 -13.57 22.41
CA HIS A 94 -6.63 -13.21 21.76
C HIS A 94 -6.53 -13.32 20.23
N PRO A 95 -7.52 -13.92 19.54
CA PRO A 95 -7.46 -14.18 18.09
C PRO A 95 -7.34 -12.92 17.23
N VAL A 96 -7.81 -11.77 17.71
CA VAL A 96 -7.69 -10.47 17.00
C VAL A 96 -6.24 -10.13 16.66
N THR A 97 -5.30 -10.54 17.51
CA THR A 97 -3.87 -10.34 17.33
C THR A 97 -3.38 -10.93 16.01
N GLY A 98 -3.85 -12.13 15.66
CA GLY A 98 -3.52 -12.77 14.40
C GLY A 98 -4.01 -11.96 13.19
N SER A 99 -5.25 -11.45 13.26
CA SER A 99 -5.84 -10.66 12.17
C SER A 99 -5.09 -9.34 11.95
N ILE A 100 -4.70 -8.65 13.04
CA ILE A 100 -3.87 -7.43 12.99
C ILE A 100 -2.54 -7.73 12.30
N PHE A 101 -1.82 -8.77 12.75
CA PHE A 101 -0.48 -9.05 12.25
C PHE A 101 -0.50 -9.53 10.81
N MET A 102 -1.52 -10.30 10.43
CA MET A 102 -1.72 -10.74 9.05
C MET A 102 -2.07 -9.55 8.14
N ASN A 103 -2.94 -8.63 8.59
CA ASN A 103 -3.25 -7.40 7.83
C ASN A 103 -2.00 -6.55 7.61
N LEU A 104 -1.22 -6.26 8.67
CA LEU A 104 -0.01 -5.45 8.55
C LEU A 104 1.04 -6.12 7.67
N ALA A 105 1.24 -7.44 7.82
CA ALA A 105 2.14 -8.20 6.95
C ALA A 105 1.68 -8.19 5.49
N ALA A 106 0.38 -8.33 5.24
CA ALA A 106 -0.19 -8.27 3.90
C ALA A 106 0.05 -6.89 3.27
N ASN A 107 -0.28 -5.80 3.96
CA ASN A 107 -0.03 -4.43 3.48
C ASN A 107 1.45 -4.16 3.22
N MET A 108 2.35 -4.59 4.12
CA MET A 108 3.79 -4.40 3.92
C MET A 108 4.32 -5.11 2.67
N LEU A 109 3.74 -6.25 2.33
CA LEU A 109 4.11 -7.00 1.13
C LEU A 109 3.41 -6.47 -0.14
N GLY A 110 2.38 -5.62 -0.02
CA GLY A 110 1.56 -5.14 -1.14
C GLY A 110 0.39 -6.09 -1.50
N LEU A 111 -0.06 -6.91 -0.55
CA LEU A 111 -1.20 -7.83 -0.68
C LEU A 111 -2.51 -7.14 -0.27
N ASP A 112 -2.82 -6.00 -0.89
CA ASP A 112 -3.91 -5.10 -0.46
C ASP A 112 -5.29 -5.79 -0.42
N ASN A 113 -5.53 -6.71 -1.36
CA ASN A 113 -6.77 -7.49 -1.46
C ASN A 113 -6.94 -8.47 -0.29
N ALA A 114 -5.85 -9.02 0.25
CA ALA A 114 -5.87 -9.82 1.48
C ALA A 114 -5.91 -8.91 2.71
N ALA A 115 -5.23 -7.77 2.67
CA ALA A 115 -5.11 -6.87 3.80
C ALA A 115 -6.45 -6.26 4.22
N THR A 116 -7.27 -5.79 3.28
CA THR A 116 -8.55 -5.12 3.59
C THR A 116 -9.52 -5.99 4.41
N PRO A 117 -9.89 -7.22 3.99
CA PRO A 117 -10.78 -8.08 4.78
C PRO A 117 -10.17 -8.48 6.13
N LEU A 118 -8.85 -8.71 6.19
CA LEU A 118 -8.15 -8.93 7.46
C LEU A 118 -8.22 -7.70 8.38
N GLY A 119 -8.18 -6.50 7.81
CA GLY A 119 -8.25 -5.24 8.53
C GLY A 119 -9.65 -4.97 9.08
N LEU A 120 -10.71 -5.27 8.32
CA LEU A 120 -12.08 -5.21 8.82
C LEU A 120 -12.29 -6.20 9.97
N LYS A 121 -11.86 -7.45 9.81
CA LYS A 121 -11.91 -8.46 10.87
C LYS A 121 -11.12 -8.07 12.11
N ALA A 122 -9.95 -7.45 11.92
CA ALA A 122 -9.16 -6.89 13.02
C ALA A 122 -9.93 -5.77 13.74
N MET A 123 -10.53 -4.84 13.00
CA MET A 123 -11.32 -3.76 13.59
C MET A 123 -12.57 -4.25 14.32
N GLU A 124 -13.29 -5.24 13.76
CA GLU A 124 -14.43 -5.88 14.42
C GLU A 124 -14.00 -6.51 15.75
N GLY A 125 -12.93 -7.30 15.77
CA GLY A 125 -12.43 -7.91 17.00
C GLY A 125 -11.89 -6.90 18.00
N LEU A 126 -11.28 -5.79 17.53
CA LEU A 126 -10.90 -4.69 18.41
C LEU A 126 -12.13 -3.97 18.97
N GLN A 127 -13.22 -3.89 18.18
CA GLN A 127 -14.47 -3.26 18.58
C GLN A 127 -15.20 -4.12 19.60
N GLU A 128 -15.12 -5.44 19.53
CA GLU A 128 -15.64 -6.35 20.57
C GLU A 128 -14.97 -6.08 21.93
N LEU A 129 -13.63 -5.95 21.93
CA LEU A 129 -12.84 -5.65 23.12
C LEU A 129 -13.03 -4.20 23.64
N ASN A 130 -13.54 -3.30 22.81
CA ASN A 130 -13.68 -1.90 23.15
C ASN A 130 -14.81 -1.69 24.19
N PRO A 131 -14.52 -1.17 25.40
CA PRO A 131 -15.56 -0.90 26.39
C PRO A 131 -16.48 0.28 26.01
N LYS A 132 -16.03 1.19 25.14
CA LYS A 132 -16.79 2.37 24.70
C LYS A 132 -16.98 2.36 23.17
N LYS A 133 -18.10 1.82 22.70
CA LYS A 133 -18.31 1.53 21.26
C LYS A 133 -18.34 2.76 20.36
N ASP A 134 -18.63 3.93 20.90
CA ASP A 134 -18.69 5.22 20.21
C ASP A 134 -17.32 5.93 20.11
N THR A 135 -16.29 5.40 20.77
CA THR A 135 -14.96 6.02 20.85
C THR A 135 -13.89 5.02 20.45
N ALA A 136 -12.93 5.42 19.61
CA ALA A 136 -11.83 4.54 19.22
C ALA A 136 -10.94 4.17 20.43
N SER A 137 -10.63 2.88 20.58
CA SER A 137 -9.70 2.39 21.62
C SER A 137 -8.23 2.58 21.21
N ASN A 138 -7.31 2.50 22.18
CA ASN A 138 -5.87 2.61 21.91
C ASN A 138 -5.37 1.62 20.84
N PRO A 139 -5.72 0.31 20.89
CA PRO A 139 -5.39 -0.62 19.81
C PRO A 139 -5.94 -0.20 18.45
N MET A 140 -7.16 0.33 18.37
CA MET A 140 -7.73 0.78 17.09
C MET A 140 -6.94 1.95 16.52
N ILE A 141 -6.58 2.92 17.37
CA ILE A 141 -5.79 4.09 16.97
C ILE A 141 -4.42 3.64 16.45
N MET A 142 -3.71 2.79 17.20
CA MET A 142 -2.41 2.27 16.77
C MET A 142 -2.53 1.49 15.46
N PHE A 143 -3.53 0.61 15.35
CA PHE A 143 -3.77 -0.19 14.14
C PHE A 143 -4.04 0.69 12.92
N LEU A 144 -4.89 1.70 13.06
CA LEU A 144 -5.20 2.64 12.00
C LEU A 144 -3.97 3.46 11.60
N VAL A 145 -3.19 3.94 12.56
CA VAL A 145 -1.97 4.71 12.30
C VAL A 145 -0.94 3.87 11.53
N LEU A 146 -0.72 2.61 11.92
CA LEU A 146 0.20 1.71 11.21
C LEU A 146 -0.25 1.41 9.77
N ASN A 147 -1.56 1.29 9.53
CA ASN A 147 -2.10 1.12 8.18
C ASN A 147 -2.00 2.40 7.35
N THR A 148 -2.23 3.56 7.97
CA THR A 148 -2.22 4.87 7.31
C THR A 148 -0.79 5.32 6.98
N SER A 149 0.19 4.99 7.83
CA SER A 149 1.58 5.31 7.59
C SER A 149 2.20 4.49 6.45
N GLY A 150 1.56 3.37 6.09
CA GLY A 150 1.72 2.69 4.81
C GLY A 150 3.16 2.22 4.54
N LEU A 151 3.81 1.58 5.52
CA LEU A 151 5.12 0.96 5.30
C LEU A 151 5.01 -0.11 4.21
N THR A 152 5.33 0.26 2.98
CA THR A 152 5.23 -0.62 1.83
C THR A 152 6.63 -1.05 1.41
N LEU A 153 6.94 -2.34 1.55
CA LEU A 153 8.22 -2.89 1.12
C LEU A 153 8.27 -3.09 -0.38
N ILE A 154 7.13 -3.28 -1.03
CA ILE A 154 7.02 -3.56 -2.46
C ILE A 154 5.92 -2.67 -3.07
N PRO A 155 6.25 -1.46 -3.55
CA PRO A 155 5.25 -0.51 -4.08
C PRO A 155 4.84 -0.84 -5.51
N ILE A 156 4.37 -2.07 -5.74
CA ILE A 156 4.06 -2.63 -7.07
C ILE A 156 3.10 -1.70 -7.81
N SER A 157 1.95 -1.38 -7.21
CA SER A 157 0.89 -0.58 -7.84
C SER A 157 1.41 0.75 -8.40
N ILE A 158 2.28 1.43 -7.67
CA ILE A 158 2.86 2.71 -8.13
C ILE A 158 3.86 2.49 -9.26
N MET A 159 4.70 1.45 -9.20
CA MET A 159 5.60 1.09 -10.30
C MET A 159 4.82 0.76 -11.58
N VAL A 160 3.67 0.09 -11.46
CA VAL A 160 2.79 -0.19 -12.60
C VAL A 160 2.25 1.10 -13.22
N TYR A 161 1.70 2.00 -12.40
CA TYR A 161 1.21 3.29 -12.89
C TYR A 161 2.30 4.08 -13.59
N ARG A 162 3.52 4.08 -13.06
CA ARG A 162 4.68 4.72 -13.69
C ARG A 162 5.01 4.11 -15.06
N ALA A 163 5.03 2.78 -15.16
CA ALA A 163 5.29 2.10 -16.42
C ALA A 163 4.25 2.45 -17.50
N GLN A 164 2.97 2.56 -17.12
CA GLN A 164 1.89 2.90 -18.05
C GLN A 164 1.92 4.34 -18.52
N LEU A 165 2.29 5.26 -17.63
CA LEU A 165 2.43 6.67 -17.96
C LEU A 165 3.78 6.99 -18.63
N GLY A 166 4.54 5.97 -19.06
CA GLY A 166 5.76 6.13 -19.85
C GLY A 166 7.00 6.54 -19.05
N ALA A 167 7.05 6.26 -17.75
CA ALA A 167 8.24 6.52 -16.95
C ALA A 167 9.44 5.73 -17.48
N ALA A 168 10.56 6.43 -17.72
CA ALA A 168 11.78 5.82 -18.26
C ALA A 168 12.33 4.69 -17.38
N GLN A 169 12.24 4.85 -16.06
CA GLN A 169 12.57 3.83 -15.07
C GLN A 169 11.45 3.78 -14.01
N PRO A 170 10.50 2.84 -14.10
CA PRO A 170 9.39 2.77 -13.15
C PRO A 170 9.81 2.43 -11.70
N THR A 171 11.02 1.88 -11.50
CA THR A 171 11.53 1.40 -10.21
C THR A 171 12.41 2.40 -9.47
N ASP A 172 12.74 3.54 -10.08
CA ASP A 172 13.54 4.63 -9.50
C ASP A 172 12.97 5.18 -8.17
N ILE A 173 11.66 5.10 -7.99
CA ILE A 173 10.92 5.50 -6.78
C ILE A 173 11.05 4.53 -5.60
N PHE A 174 11.62 3.33 -5.79
CA PHE A 174 11.60 2.28 -4.76
C PHE A 174 12.25 2.73 -3.45
N VAL A 175 13.49 3.23 -3.52
CA VAL A 175 14.24 3.69 -2.34
C VAL A 175 13.58 4.92 -1.71
N PRO A 176 13.21 5.98 -2.46
CA PRO A 176 12.47 7.11 -1.90
C PRO A 176 11.19 6.71 -1.15
N ILE A 177 10.37 5.81 -1.69
CA ILE A 177 9.13 5.35 -1.05
C ILE A 177 9.44 4.56 0.22
N LEU A 178 10.42 3.66 0.19
CA LEU A 178 10.83 2.89 1.37
C LEU A 178 11.26 3.81 2.52
N LEU A 179 12.06 4.85 2.20
CA LEU A 179 12.50 5.83 3.19
C LEU A 179 11.33 6.67 3.71
N ALA A 180 10.51 7.22 2.82
CA ALA A 180 9.39 8.08 3.21
C ALA A 180 8.38 7.34 4.11
N THR A 181 8.01 6.11 3.73
CA THR A 181 7.04 5.29 4.48
C THR A 181 7.62 4.77 5.79
N PHE A 182 8.94 4.50 5.84
CA PHE A 182 9.63 4.18 7.09
C PHE A 182 9.57 5.34 8.08
N PHE A 183 9.95 6.56 7.68
CA PHE A 183 9.92 7.72 8.57
C PHE A 183 8.48 8.09 8.97
N SER A 184 7.52 7.98 8.05
CA SER A 184 6.10 8.16 8.35
C SER A 184 5.62 7.17 9.43
N THR A 185 5.97 5.88 9.28
CA THR A 185 5.60 4.83 10.23
C THR A 185 6.30 4.99 11.57
N LEU A 186 7.58 5.35 11.57
CA LEU A 186 8.33 5.62 12.80
C LEU A 186 7.74 6.81 13.55
N ALA A 187 7.44 7.92 12.86
CA ALA A 187 6.81 9.09 13.44
C ALA A 187 5.42 8.74 14.03
N GLY A 188 4.61 7.96 13.29
CA GLY A 188 3.31 7.48 13.77
C GLY A 188 3.42 6.62 15.02
N ILE A 189 4.31 5.63 15.03
CA ILE A 189 4.57 4.78 16.21
C ILE A 189 5.02 5.61 17.40
N VAL A 190 5.96 6.54 17.20
CA VAL A 190 6.47 7.40 18.28
C VAL A 190 5.38 8.28 18.85
N ALA A 191 4.64 9.00 17.99
CA ALA A 191 3.58 9.91 18.41
C ALA A 191 2.48 9.18 19.20
N VAL A 192 1.99 8.06 18.67
CA VAL A 192 0.97 7.25 19.35
C VAL A 192 1.50 6.66 20.65
N SER A 193 2.74 6.17 20.66
CA SER A 193 3.34 5.57 21.86
C SER A 193 3.53 6.59 22.98
N ILE A 194 3.87 7.84 22.67
CA ILE A 194 3.93 8.92 23.67
C ILE A 194 2.56 9.15 24.30
N TYR A 195 1.51 9.26 23.48
CA TYR A 195 0.15 9.52 23.96
C TYR A 195 -0.42 8.34 24.76
N GLN A 196 -0.24 7.11 24.25
CA GLN A 196 -0.70 5.87 24.88
C GLN A 196 0.24 5.36 25.98
N ARG A 197 1.35 6.06 26.24
CA ARG A 197 2.39 5.70 27.22
C ARG A 197 2.98 4.29 27.01
N ILE A 198 3.13 3.89 25.76
CA ILE A 198 3.82 2.64 25.38
C ILE A 198 5.33 2.84 25.58
N ASN A 199 5.96 1.91 26.30
CA ASN A 199 7.39 1.97 26.58
C ASN A 199 8.22 1.59 25.33
N LEU A 200 8.59 2.59 24.52
CA LEU A 200 9.46 2.42 23.35
C LEU A 200 10.87 1.93 23.69
N PHE A 201 11.33 2.15 24.93
CA PHE A 201 12.62 1.65 25.41
C PHE A 201 12.58 0.16 25.79
N ASN A 202 11.45 -0.52 25.56
CA ASN A 202 11.40 -1.96 25.66
C ASN A 202 12.45 -2.60 24.74
N ARG A 203 13.24 -3.55 25.26
CA ARG A 203 14.31 -4.23 24.54
C ARG A 203 13.87 -4.76 23.17
N THR A 204 12.66 -5.31 23.05
CA THR A 204 12.12 -5.80 21.77
C THR A 204 11.87 -4.65 20.80
N ILE A 205 11.23 -3.56 21.24
CA ILE A 205 10.95 -2.41 20.39
C ILE A 205 12.26 -1.73 19.96
N LEU A 206 13.20 -1.52 20.90
CA LEU A 206 14.50 -0.93 20.60
C LEU A 206 15.31 -1.74 19.59
N PHE A 207 15.34 -3.08 19.70
CA PHE A 207 16.07 -3.88 18.72
C PHE A 207 15.42 -3.84 17.34
N PHE A 208 14.09 -3.91 17.26
CA PHE A 208 13.39 -3.86 15.98
C PHE A 208 13.47 -2.47 15.34
N LEU A 209 13.00 -1.43 16.03
CA LEU A 209 13.01 -0.07 15.50
C LEU A 209 14.43 0.45 15.34
N GLY A 210 15.31 0.24 16.32
CA GLY A 210 16.71 0.63 16.23
C GLY A 210 17.46 -0.12 15.13
N GLY A 211 17.22 -1.43 14.98
CA GLY A 211 17.79 -2.22 13.88
C GLY A 211 17.34 -1.74 12.50
N MET A 212 16.04 -1.44 12.34
CA MET A 212 15.52 -0.86 11.10
C MET A 212 16.05 0.55 10.85
N SER A 213 16.13 1.41 11.88
CA SER A 213 16.72 2.74 11.78
C SER A 213 18.19 2.70 11.38
N LEU A 214 18.97 1.76 11.92
CA LEU A 214 20.37 1.57 11.54
C LEU A 214 20.50 1.08 10.10
N LEU A 215 19.64 0.16 9.66
CA LEU A 215 19.58 -0.29 8.27
C LEU A 215 19.27 0.88 7.33
N VAL A 216 18.25 1.67 7.65
CA VAL A 216 17.86 2.85 6.87
C VAL A 216 18.97 3.91 6.86
N ALA A 217 19.59 4.19 8.00
CA ALA A 217 20.73 5.10 8.09
C ALA A 217 21.91 4.60 7.25
N GLY A 218 22.17 3.29 7.24
CA GLY A 218 23.20 2.67 6.39
C GLY A 218 22.90 2.82 4.90
N ILE A 219 21.64 2.65 4.49
CA ILE A 219 21.20 2.90 3.11
C ILE A 219 21.43 4.37 2.75
N ILE A 220 20.97 5.30 3.59
CA ILE A 220 21.14 6.75 3.36
C ILE A 220 22.63 7.11 3.27
N TYR A 221 23.45 6.58 4.18
CA TYR A 221 24.89 6.80 4.17
C TYR A 221 25.53 6.29 2.87
N PHE A 222 25.20 5.06 2.46
CA PHE A 222 25.67 4.48 1.20
C PHE A 222 25.29 5.34 -0.01
N PHE A 223 24.05 5.85 -0.08
CA PHE A 223 23.66 6.72 -1.19
C PHE A 223 24.33 8.09 -1.16
N ASN A 224 24.70 8.61 0.02
CA ASN A 224 25.43 9.88 0.14
C ASN A 224 26.89 9.79 -0.35
N THR A 225 27.47 8.59 -0.47
CA THR A 225 28.84 8.43 -1.03
C THR A 225 28.86 8.34 -2.55
N LEU A 226 27.68 8.30 -3.20
CA LEU A 226 27.53 8.10 -4.64
C LEU A 226 27.22 9.42 -5.36
N SER A 227 27.68 9.54 -6.60
CA SER A 227 27.25 10.61 -7.51
C SER A 227 25.79 10.40 -7.97
N ARG A 228 25.12 11.45 -8.44
CA ARG A 228 23.71 11.38 -8.88
C ARG A 228 23.44 10.29 -9.92
N ASN A 229 24.34 10.10 -10.89
CA ASN A 229 24.19 9.05 -11.91
C ASN A 229 24.36 7.65 -11.30
N GLN A 230 25.25 7.50 -10.33
CA GLN A 230 25.41 6.24 -9.61
C GLN A 230 24.19 5.94 -8.75
N ILE A 231 23.60 6.94 -8.08
CA ILE A 231 22.37 6.75 -7.29
C ILE A 231 21.27 6.13 -8.16
N ASP A 232 21.08 6.63 -9.38
CA ASP A 232 20.08 6.10 -10.32
C ASP A 232 20.36 4.63 -10.70
N ILE A 233 21.60 4.34 -11.13
CA ILE A 233 22.02 2.99 -11.51
C ILE A 233 21.88 2.01 -10.35
N TYR A 234 22.39 2.36 -9.16
CA TYR A 234 22.35 1.47 -7.99
C TYR A 234 20.93 1.32 -7.44
N SER A 235 20.12 2.38 -7.40
CA SER A 235 18.73 2.31 -6.93
C SER A 235 17.89 1.40 -7.83
N THR A 236 18.00 1.61 -9.15
CA THR A 236 17.27 0.82 -10.15
C THR A 236 17.72 -0.63 -10.15
N THR A 237 19.04 -0.87 -10.11
CA THR A 237 19.60 -2.24 -10.06
C THR A 237 19.18 -2.96 -8.78
N PHE A 238 19.31 -2.31 -7.62
CA PHE A 238 18.90 -2.87 -6.35
C PHE A 238 17.40 -3.20 -6.34
N ALA A 239 16.55 -2.27 -6.79
CA ALA A 239 15.11 -2.50 -6.87
C ALA A 239 14.78 -3.71 -7.75
N ASN A 240 15.37 -3.79 -8.95
CA ASN A 240 15.12 -4.90 -9.87
C ASN A 240 15.61 -6.25 -9.33
N VAL A 241 16.81 -6.30 -8.74
CA VAL A 241 17.36 -7.51 -8.12
C VAL A 241 16.51 -7.93 -6.92
N PHE A 242 16.15 -6.98 -6.05
CA PHE A 242 15.33 -7.23 -4.87
C PHE A 242 13.95 -7.76 -5.24
N LEU A 243 13.28 -7.13 -6.23
CA LEU A 243 12.00 -7.58 -6.76
C LEU A 243 12.10 -9.00 -7.32
N PHE A 244 13.12 -9.28 -8.12
CA PHE A 244 13.28 -10.62 -8.69
C PHE A 244 13.57 -11.68 -7.62
N LEU A 245 14.35 -11.34 -6.59
CA LEU A 245 14.58 -12.23 -5.44
C LEU A 245 13.29 -12.51 -4.67
N ILE A 246 12.38 -11.55 -4.56
CA ILE A 246 11.05 -11.78 -3.97
C ILE A 246 10.24 -12.77 -4.81
N ILE A 247 10.21 -12.60 -6.13
CA ILE A 247 9.51 -13.52 -7.05
C ILE A 247 10.04 -14.95 -6.85
N ILE A 248 11.36 -15.12 -6.90
CA ILE A 248 12.00 -16.42 -6.68
C ILE A 248 11.71 -16.93 -5.27
N GLY A 249 11.77 -16.08 -4.25
CA GLY A 249 11.47 -16.42 -2.87
C GLY A 249 10.05 -16.96 -2.68
N PHE A 250 9.07 -16.35 -3.33
CA PHE A 250 7.67 -16.79 -3.28
C PHE A 250 7.48 -18.12 -4.00
N ILE A 251 8.06 -18.28 -5.19
CA ILE A 251 8.06 -19.56 -5.92
C ILE A 251 8.69 -20.67 -5.07
N VAL A 252 9.86 -20.42 -4.48
CA VAL A 252 10.54 -21.37 -3.58
C VAL A 252 9.68 -21.69 -2.36
N ALA A 253 9.02 -20.70 -1.75
CA ALA A 253 8.10 -20.92 -0.64
C ALA A 253 6.93 -21.83 -1.06
N GLY A 254 6.36 -21.60 -2.24
CA GLY A 254 5.32 -22.45 -2.82
C GLY A 254 5.78 -23.89 -3.04
N ILE A 255 6.95 -24.08 -3.67
CA ILE A 255 7.54 -25.41 -3.88
C ILE A 255 7.74 -26.13 -2.53
N ARG A 256 8.29 -25.44 -1.52
CA ARG A 256 8.53 -26.03 -0.19
C ARG A 256 7.23 -26.41 0.53
N LYS A 257 6.14 -25.67 0.29
CA LYS A 257 4.80 -26.00 0.80
C LYS A 257 4.05 -27.02 -0.05
N LYS A 258 4.65 -27.49 -1.15
CA LYS A 258 4.07 -28.46 -2.09
C LYS A 258 2.73 -27.97 -2.68
N ILE A 259 2.58 -26.66 -2.87
CA ILE A 259 1.42 -26.10 -3.59
C ILE A 259 1.69 -26.15 -5.09
N ASN A 260 0.62 -26.24 -5.91
CA ASN A 260 0.77 -26.08 -7.35
C ASN A 260 0.98 -24.59 -7.68
N VAL A 261 2.25 -24.22 -7.90
CA VAL A 261 2.67 -22.83 -8.16
C VAL A 261 1.97 -22.25 -9.39
N TYR A 262 1.75 -23.05 -10.44
CA TYR A 262 1.08 -22.59 -11.65
C TYR A 262 -0.41 -22.30 -11.38
N ASP A 263 -1.12 -23.22 -10.73
CA ASP A 263 -2.54 -23.01 -10.42
C ASP A 263 -2.72 -21.80 -9.49
N SER A 264 -1.86 -21.66 -8.49
CA SER A 264 -1.85 -20.52 -7.56
C SER A 264 -1.61 -19.21 -8.32
N PHE A 265 -0.66 -19.21 -9.25
CA PHE A 265 -0.39 -18.06 -10.11
C PHE A 265 -1.60 -17.69 -10.96
N VAL A 266 -2.22 -18.68 -11.63
CA VAL A 266 -3.40 -18.46 -12.48
C VAL A 266 -4.59 -17.94 -11.66
N GLU A 267 -4.79 -18.45 -10.45
CA GLU A 267 -5.82 -17.96 -9.53
C GLU A 267 -5.60 -16.49 -9.17
N GLY A 268 -4.39 -16.12 -8.75
CA GLY A 268 -4.05 -14.73 -8.44
C GLY A 268 -4.12 -13.81 -9.68
N ALA A 269 -3.73 -14.32 -10.84
CA ALA A 269 -3.82 -13.57 -12.09
C ALA A 269 -5.26 -13.23 -12.47
N LYS A 270 -6.21 -14.15 -12.26
CA LYS A 270 -7.65 -13.88 -12.46
C LYS A 270 -8.16 -12.78 -11.53
N GLU A 271 -7.66 -12.73 -10.30
CA GLU A 271 -7.99 -11.66 -9.35
C GLU A 271 -7.44 -10.30 -9.82
N GLY A 272 -6.21 -10.28 -10.36
CA GLY A 272 -5.60 -9.07 -10.95
C GLY A 272 -6.40 -8.54 -12.12
N PHE A 273 -6.85 -9.44 -13.01
CA PHE A 273 -7.74 -9.10 -14.10
C PHE A 273 -9.07 -8.50 -13.60
N ASN A 274 -9.73 -9.16 -12.64
CA ASN A 274 -11.01 -8.69 -12.10
C ASN A 274 -10.88 -7.31 -11.44
N THR A 275 -9.79 -7.10 -10.69
CA THR A 275 -9.48 -5.82 -10.05
C THR A 275 -9.32 -4.72 -11.08
N ALA A 276 -8.55 -4.95 -12.15
CA ALA A 276 -8.35 -4.00 -13.23
C ALA A 276 -9.66 -3.59 -13.94
N VAL A 277 -10.60 -4.52 -14.09
CA VAL A 277 -11.93 -4.22 -14.65
C VAL A 277 -12.80 -3.45 -13.66
N ARG A 278 -12.76 -3.80 -12.37
CA ARG A 278 -13.57 -3.14 -11.33
C ARG A 278 -13.18 -1.69 -11.08
N ILE A 279 -11.93 -1.30 -11.33
CA ILE A 279 -11.48 0.09 -11.13
C ILE A 279 -11.90 1.03 -12.26
N ILE A 280 -12.29 0.52 -13.44
CA ILE A 280 -12.67 1.36 -14.61
C ILE A 280 -13.69 2.45 -14.23
N PRO A 281 -14.82 2.14 -13.56
CA PRO A 281 -15.82 3.16 -13.23
C PRO A 281 -15.37 4.21 -12.22
N TYR A 282 -14.26 3.98 -11.52
CA TYR A 282 -13.68 4.92 -10.56
C TYR A 282 -12.57 5.78 -11.18
N LEU A 283 -12.11 5.43 -12.39
CA LEU A 283 -11.13 6.21 -13.16
C LEU A 283 -11.80 7.19 -14.14
N VAL A 284 -13.04 6.90 -14.53
CA VAL A 284 -13.89 7.75 -15.41
C VAL A 284 -14.59 8.82 -14.58
#